data_AF-A0A3D1BQ24-F1
#
_entry.id   AF-A0A3D1BQ24-F1
#
_cell.length_a   1.000
_cell.length_b   1.000
_cell.length_c   1.000
_cell.angle_alpha   90.00
_cell.angle_beta   90.00
_cell.angle_gamma   90.00
#
_symmetry.space_group_name_H-M   'P 1'
#
loop_
_entity.id
_entity.type
_entity.pdbx_description
1 polymer ?
#
loop_
_entity_poly.entity_id
_entity_poly.type
_entity_poly.pdbx_seq_one_letter_code
_entity_poly.pdbx_strand_id
1 'polypeptide(L)'
;MKNTIRALFLILFVSTYCFSLHAQIKEPVFSGKERVSMFAKHIAMKDESSLSDLHWQYIGPTNISGRCTDVEAVTPRGESYTIWIGSATGGVWKSENEGSTFMPVFDAMPTASIGDIAIDANNPDIVWVGTGEANIFRSSNSGCGVFKTTDGGKTWKNMGLENTMTIGRIRIHPKNSDIVYVAATGHEWTTN
;
A
#
# COMPACT_ATOMS: atom_id res chain seq x y z
N MET A 1 43.64 45.38 25.05
CA MET A 1 43.67 43.94 25.41
C MET A 1 42.30 43.39 25.80
N LYS A 2 41.57 43.97 26.77
CA LYS A 2 40.25 43.45 27.21
C LYS A 2 39.16 43.48 26.11
N ASN A 3 39.15 44.50 25.26
CA ASN A 3 38.14 44.63 24.18
C ASN A 3 38.39 43.68 23.00
N THR A 4 39.66 43.39 22.70
CA THR A 4 40.06 42.44 21.66
C THR A 4 39.73 40.99 22.05
N ILE A 5 39.88 40.63 23.32
CA ILE A 5 39.52 39.30 23.84
C ILE A 5 38.00 39.09 23.82
N ARG A 6 37.21 40.12 24.16
CA ARG A 6 35.74 40.07 24.07
C ARG A 6 35.23 39.92 22.63
N ALA A 7 35.85 40.61 21.68
CA ALA A 7 35.53 40.47 20.26
C ALA A 7 35.87 39.05 19.74
N LEU A 8 37.00 38.48 20.16
CA LEU A 8 37.38 37.11 19.79
C LEU A 8 36.39 36.07 20.33
N PHE A 9 35.94 36.23 21.59
CA PHE A 9 34.94 35.33 22.19
C PHE A 9 33.57 35.45 21.52
N LEU A 10 33.14 36.65 21.13
CA LEU A 10 31.87 36.85 20.41
C LEU A 10 31.92 36.23 19.00
N ILE A 11 33.05 36.37 18.30
CA ILE A 11 33.26 35.75 16.98
C ILE A 11 33.29 34.22 17.09
N LEU A 12 33.95 33.67 18.12
CA LEU A 12 33.96 32.22 18.36
C LEU A 12 32.54 31.71 18.63
N PHE A 13 31.75 32.41 19.46
CA PHE A 13 30.39 32.02 19.86
C PHE A 13 29.38 32.13 18.71
N VAL A 14 29.53 33.13 17.82
CA VAL A 14 28.72 33.25 16.59
C VAL A 14 29.12 32.18 15.57
N SER A 15 30.42 31.85 15.47
CA SER A 15 30.90 30.83 14.54
C SER A 15 30.42 29.42 14.91
N THR A 16 30.34 29.07 16.20
CA THR A 16 29.82 27.76 16.64
C THR A 16 28.30 27.62 16.50
N TYR A 17 27.54 28.71 16.52
CA TYR A 17 26.09 28.67 16.29
C TYR A 17 25.71 28.58 14.80
N CYS A 18 26.59 28.99 13.88
CA CYS A 18 26.31 28.94 12.44
C CYS A 18 26.42 27.54 11.79
N PHE A 19 26.97 26.53 12.47
CA PHE A 19 27.18 25.19 11.89
C PHE A 19 26.05 24.18 12.14
N SER A 20 24.92 24.59 12.72
CA SER A 20 23.79 23.68 13.01
C SER A 20 22.59 23.85 12.09
N LEU A 21 22.70 24.61 10.99
CA LEU A 21 21.69 24.61 9.92
C LEU A 21 22.05 23.53 8.89
N HIS A 22 21.96 22.26 9.29
CA HIS A 22 21.78 21.23 8.28
C HIS A 22 20.38 21.45 7.73
N ALA A 23 20.30 21.97 6.50
CA ALA A 23 19.06 21.87 5.75
C ALA A 23 18.65 20.39 5.77
N GLN A 24 17.37 20.10 6.04
CA GLN A 24 16.87 18.75 6.00
C GLN A 24 17.19 18.19 4.61
N ILE A 25 18.10 17.22 4.54
CA ILE A 25 18.34 16.48 3.30
C ILE A 25 17.01 15.79 3.02
N LYS A 26 16.41 16.09 1.87
CA LYS A 26 15.22 15.39 1.42
C LYS A 26 15.66 13.95 1.17
N GLU A 27 15.27 13.06 2.08
CA GLU A 27 15.47 11.62 1.89
C GLU A 27 14.87 11.21 0.51
N PRO A 28 15.55 10.32 -0.22
CA PRO A 28 15.07 9.90 -1.52
C PRO A 28 13.70 9.24 -1.37
N VAL A 29 12.82 9.49 -2.34
CA VAL A 29 11.54 8.77 -2.41
C VAL A 29 11.88 7.33 -2.77
N PHE A 30 11.61 6.41 -1.83
CA PHE A 30 11.83 4.98 -2.08
C PHE A 30 11.09 4.55 -3.34
N SER A 31 11.76 3.79 -4.18
CA SER A 31 11.14 3.08 -5.30
C SER A 31 10.16 2.03 -4.79
N GLY A 32 9.24 1.59 -5.65
CA GLY A 32 8.32 0.51 -5.30
C GLY A 32 9.05 -0.79 -4.99
N LYS A 33 10.13 -1.09 -5.73
CA LYS A 33 10.96 -2.27 -5.47
C LYS A 33 11.62 -2.23 -4.09
N GLU A 34 12.12 -1.06 -3.68
CA GLU A 34 12.66 -0.88 -2.33
C GLU A 34 11.59 -1.08 -1.27
N ARG A 35 10.39 -0.51 -1.43
CA ARG A 35 9.28 -0.73 -0.49
C ARG A 35 8.91 -2.20 -0.35
N VAL A 36 8.82 -2.94 -1.47
CA VAL A 36 8.57 -4.39 -1.45
C VAL A 36 9.69 -5.14 -0.75
N SER A 37 10.95 -4.81 -1.03
CA SER A 37 12.11 -5.43 -0.36
C SER A 37 12.15 -5.13 1.13
N MET A 38 11.83 -3.91 1.54
CA MET A 38 11.75 -3.50 2.95
C MET A 38 10.64 -4.25 3.68
N PHE A 39 9.49 -4.44 3.02
CA PHE A 39 8.40 -5.24 3.57
C PHE A 39 8.81 -6.70 3.75
N ALA A 40 9.48 -7.32 2.77
CA ALA A 40 10.01 -8.68 2.92
C ALA A 40 10.98 -8.79 4.11
N LYS A 41 11.85 -7.80 4.31
CA LYS A 41 12.73 -7.71 5.49
C LYS A 41 11.92 -7.57 6.79
N HIS A 42 10.87 -6.75 6.80
CA HIS A 42 9.97 -6.62 7.95
C HIS A 42 9.30 -7.95 8.31
N ILE A 43 8.83 -8.73 7.33
CA ILE A 43 8.25 -10.06 7.55
C ILE A 43 9.29 -11.01 8.17
N ALA A 44 10.51 -11.07 7.60
CA ALA A 44 11.57 -11.90 8.19
C ALA A 44 11.89 -11.51 9.64
N MET A 45 11.96 -10.21 9.94
CA MET A 45 12.17 -9.72 11.30
C MET A 45 11.01 -10.07 12.25
N LYS A 46 9.77 -10.07 11.74
CA LYS A 46 8.59 -10.48 12.51
C LYS A 46 8.65 -11.96 12.86
N ASP A 47 9.05 -12.80 11.90
CA ASP A 47 9.15 -14.25 12.06
C ASP A 47 10.29 -14.66 13.03
N GLU A 48 11.38 -13.90 13.04
CA GLU A 48 12.52 -14.10 13.95
C GLU A 48 12.33 -13.46 15.34
N SER A 49 11.26 -12.68 15.53
CA SER A 49 11.02 -11.96 16.76
C SER A 49 10.66 -12.91 17.90
N SER A 50 11.24 -12.69 19.09
CA SER A 50 10.82 -13.38 20.31
C SER A 50 9.37 -13.07 20.74
N LEU A 51 8.70 -12.15 20.05
CA LEU A 51 7.32 -11.74 20.28
C LEU A 51 6.39 -12.21 19.15
N SER A 52 6.82 -13.15 18.30
CA SER A 52 6.05 -13.65 17.15
C SER A 52 4.69 -14.24 17.53
N ASP A 53 4.56 -14.76 18.75
CA ASP A 53 3.34 -15.40 19.25
C ASP A 53 2.27 -14.41 19.75
N LEU A 54 2.59 -13.10 19.80
CA LEU A 54 1.61 -12.07 20.13
C LEU A 54 0.66 -11.85 18.96
N HIS A 55 -0.63 -11.79 19.25
CA HIS A 55 -1.67 -11.52 18.25
C HIS A 55 -2.29 -10.13 18.46
N TRP A 56 -2.64 -9.50 17.35
CA TRP A 56 -3.42 -8.27 17.36
C TRP A 56 -4.89 -8.60 17.61
N GLN A 57 -5.52 -7.84 18.50
CA GLN A 57 -6.96 -7.91 18.73
C GLN A 57 -7.62 -6.62 18.27
N TYR A 58 -8.65 -6.76 17.43
CA TYR A 58 -9.50 -5.65 17.07
C TYR A 58 -10.41 -5.28 18.25
N ILE A 59 -10.26 -4.06 18.75
CA ILE A 59 -11.03 -3.55 19.91
C ILE A 59 -12.21 -2.64 19.51
N GLY A 60 -12.43 -2.45 18.20
CA GLY A 60 -13.44 -1.53 17.69
C GLY A 60 -12.94 -0.09 17.51
N PRO A 61 -13.85 0.83 17.14
CA PRO A 61 -15.30 0.65 17.02
C PRO A 61 -15.71 -0.19 15.79
N THR A 62 -16.89 -0.81 15.75
CA THR A 62 -17.30 -1.67 14.62
C THR A 62 -18.04 -0.92 13.50
N ASN A 63 -18.35 0.36 13.69
CA ASN A 63 -19.07 1.22 12.75
C ASN A 63 -18.11 2.17 12.00
N ILE A 64 -16.97 1.66 11.54
CA ILE A 64 -15.97 2.47 10.85
C ILE A 64 -16.39 2.65 9.38
N SER A 65 -16.28 3.89 8.91
CA SER A 65 -16.47 4.25 7.51
C SER A 65 -15.12 4.62 6.89
N GLY A 66 -15.00 4.44 5.58
CA GLY A 66 -13.83 4.77 4.80
C GLY A 66 -14.18 4.89 3.34
N ARG A 67 -13.24 5.37 2.53
CA ARG A 67 -13.44 5.47 1.08
C ARG A 67 -13.10 4.14 0.43
N CYS A 68 -14.10 3.53 -0.18
CA CYS A 68 -13.90 2.43 -1.12
C CYS A 68 -13.48 3.01 -2.47
N THR A 69 -12.41 2.48 -3.04
CA THR A 69 -11.95 2.80 -4.39
C THR A 69 -12.59 1.88 -5.41
N ASP A 70 -12.93 0.65 -5.01
CA ASP A 70 -13.53 -0.33 -5.89
C ASP A 70 -14.39 -1.36 -5.12
N VAL A 71 -15.39 -1.92 -5.80
CA VAL A 71 -16.27 -2.98 -5.29
C VAL A 71 -16.57 -3.96 -6.41
N GLU A 72 -16.18 -5.21 -6.22
CA GLU A 72 -16.38 -6.29 -7.19
C GLU A 72 -17.21 -7.41 -6.56
N ALA A 73 -18.06 -8.06 -7.36
CA ALA A 73 -18.86 -9.19 -6.92
C ALA A 73 -18.69 -10.37 -7.87
N VAL A 74 -18.52 -11.57 -7.32
CA VAL A 74 -18.43 -12.79 -8.10
C VAL A 74 -19.76 -13.06 -8.80
N THR A 75 -19.71 -13.36 -10.10
CA THR A 75 -20.88 -13.72 -10.90
C THR A 75 -20.62 -14.98 -11.73
N PRO A 76 -21.64 -15.84 -11.94
CA PRO A 76 -22.98 -15.77 -11.35
C PRO A 76 -22.94 -16.01 -9.83
N ARG A 77 -24.03 -15.66 -9.14
CA ARG A 77 -24.19 -15.90 -7.70
C ARG A 77 -24.05 -17.40 -7.39
N GLY A 78 -23.26 -17.76 -6.37
CA GLY A 78 -23.22 -19.10 -5.80
C GLY A 78 -24.32 -19.31 -4.76
N GLU A 79 -24.01 -19.95 -3.62
CA GLU A 79 -24.91 -20.00 -2.46
C GLU A 79 -25.20 -18.58 -1.93
N SER A 80 -24.14 -17.79 -1.81
CA SER A 80 -24.15 -16.36 -1.48
C SER A 80 -23.37 -15.56 -2.54
N TYR A 81 -23.50 -14.24 -2.52
CA TYR A 81 -22.54 -13.37 -3.21
C TYR A 81 -21.22 -13.32 -2.44
N THR A 82 -20.13 -13.60 -3.14
CA THR A 82 -18.79 -13.21 -2.70
C THR A 82 -18.51 -11.80 -3.20
N ILE A 83 -18.20 -10.89 -2.27
CA ILE A 83 -17.97 -9.46 -2.55
C ILE A 83 -16.57 -9.10 -2.12
N TRP A 84 -15.87 -8.35 -2.96
CA TRP A 84 -14.54 -7.80 -2.71
C TRP A 84 -14.62 -6.28 -2.67
N ILE A 85 -13.90 -5.66 -1.75
CA ILE A 85 -13.84 -4.22 -1.60
C ILE A 85 -12.39 -3.78 -1.57
N GLY A 86 -12.02 -2.88 -2.48
CA GLY A 86 -10.77 -2.14 -2.45
C GLY A 86 -10.98 -0.82 -1.73
N SER A 87 -10.09 -0.47 -0.82
CA SER A 87 -10.17 0.79 -0.08
C SER A 87 -8.96 1.69 -0.31
N ALA A 88 -9.18 2.99 -0.18
CA ALA A 88 -8.19 4.04 -0.38
C ALA A 88 -6.89 3.82 0.40
N THR A 89 -7.03 3.41 1.66
CA THR A 89 -5.93 3.27 2.63
C THR A 89 -6.17 2.16 3.66
N GLY A 90 -7.09 1.23 3.40
CA GLY A 90 -7.50 0.17 4.33
C GLY A 90 -7.36 -1.25 3.77
N GLY A 91 -6.64 -1.43 2.66
CA GLY A 91 -6.43 -2.73 2.03
C GLY A 91 -7.67 -3.27 1.30
N VAL A 92 -7.66 -4.59 1.11
CA VAL A 92 -8.74 -5.35 0.45
C VAL A 92 -9.52 -6.15 1.47
N TRP A 93 -10.83 -6.12 1.33
CA TRP A 93 -11.79 -6.82 2.18
C TRP A 93 -12.62 -7.79 1.35
N LYS A 94 -12.96 -8.94 1.94
CA LYS A 94 -13.79 -9.97 1.31
C LYS A 94 -14.98 -10.31 2.19
N SER A 95 -16.16 -10.42 1.59
CA SER A 95 -17.35 -11.00 2.20
C SER A 95 -17.76 -12.24 1.44
N GLU A 96 -18.19 -13.28 2.17
CA GLU A 96 -18.73 -14.53 1.61
C GLU A 96 -20.18 -14.76 2.09
N ASN A 97 -20.81 -13.73 2.67
CA ASN A 97 -22.15 -13.79 3.24
C ASN A 97 -22.98 -12.55 2.88
N GLU A 98 -22.97 -12.19 1.59
CA GLU A 98 -23.78 -11.11 1.01
C GLU A 98 -23.54 -9.73 1.64
N GLY A 99 -22.32 -9.48 2.13
CA GLY A 99 -21.95 -8.21 2.77
C GLY A 99 -22.35 -8.10 4.24
N SER A 100 -22.82 -9.18 4.87
CA SER A 100 -23.15 -9.17 6.31
C SER A 100 -21.91 -8.97 7.18
N THR A 101 -20.79 -9.60 6.81
CA THR A 101 -19.47 -9.38 7.42
C THR A 101 -18.37 -9.33 6.37
N PHE A 102 -17.30 -8.61 6.68
CA PHE A 102 -16.11 -8.51 5.84
C PHE A 102 -14.86 -8.91 6.64
N MET A 103 -13.97 -9.65 6.00
CA MET A 103 -12.66 -10.00 6.53
C MET A 103 -11.56 -9.30 5.72
N PRO A 104 -10.51 -8.76 6.36
CA PRO A 104 -9.36 -8.25 5.64
C PRO A 104 -8.58 -9.42 5.03
N VAL A 105 -8.22 -9.30 3.75
CA VAL A 105 -7.48 -10.35 3.01
C VAL A 105 -6.16 -9.83 2.45
N PHE A 106 -5.76 -8.60 2.80
CA PHE A 106 -4.58 -7.92 2.25
C PHE A 106 -3.75 -7.20 3.32
N ASP A 107 -3.96 -7.49 4.61
CA ASP A 107 -3.24 -6.84 5.71
C ASP A 107 -1.75 -7.20 5.75
N ALA A 108 -1.38 -8.38 5.23
CA ALA A 108 -0.01 -8.85 5.17
C ALA A 108 0.71 -8.42 3.88
N MET A 109 0.49 -7.17 3.44
CA MET A 109 1.00 -6.63 2.17
C MET A 109 1.74 -5.30 2.36
N PRO A 110 2.65 -4.92 1.45
CA PRO A 110 3.53 -3.74 1.62
C PRO A 110 2.82 -2.39 1.57
N THR A 111 1.52 -2.36 1.24
CA THR A 111 0.72 -1.14 1.17
C THR A 111 -0.76 -1.48 1.37
N ALA A 112 -1.48 -0.58 2.03
CA ALA A 112 -2.93 -0.66 2.20
C ALA A 112 -3.69 0.21 1.18
N SER A 113 -2.99 0.89 0.26
CA SER A 113 -3.64 1.71 -0.76
C SER A 113 -4.01 0.90 -1.97
N ILE A 114 -5.31 0.82 -2.26
CA ILE A 114 -5.85 0.02 -3.36
C ILE A 114 -6.43 0.94 -4.42
N GLY A 115 -6.02 0.74 -5.66
CA GLY A 115 -6.55 1.48 -6.81
C GLY A 115 -7.64 0.74 -7.56
N ASP A 116 -7.54 -0.59 -7.71
CA ASP A 116 -8.53 -1.38 -8.44
C ASP A 116 -8.43 -2.87 -8.07
N ILE A 117 -9.54 -3.59 -8.20
CA ILE A 117 -9.64 -5.04 -8.07
C ILE A 117 -10.22 -5.60 -9.38
N ALA A 118 -9.69 -6.72 -9.84
CA ALA A 118 -10.29 -7.47 -10.95
C ALA A 118 -10.41 -8.95 -10.60
N ILE A 119 -11.63 -9.47 -10.67
CA ILE A 119 -11.93 -10.89 -10.48
C ILE A 119 -11.94 -11.58 -11.85
N ASP A 120 -11.30 -12.74 -11.94
CA ASP A 120 -11.35 -13.55 -13.16
C ASP A 120 -12.73 -14.19 -13.32
N ALA A 121 -13.37 -13.95 -14.47
CA ALA A 121 -14.69 -14.48 -14.79
C ALA A 121 -14.72 -16.02 -14.94
N ASN A 122 -13.57 -16.63 -15.26
CA ASN A 122 -13.46 -18.08 -15.45
C ASN A 122 -13.04 -18.82 -14.19
N ASN A 123 -12.45 -18.13 -13.21
CA ASN A 123 -12.06 -18.69 -11.92
C ASN A 123 -12.05 -17.60 -10.83
N PRO A 124 -13.11 -17.48 -10.03
CA PRO A 124 -13.22 -16.46 -8.98
C PRO A 124 -12.18 -16.52 -7.86
N ASP A 125 -11.40 -17.61 -7.73
CA ASP A 125 -10.25 -17.66 -6.81
C ASP A 125 -9.05 -16.86 -7.33
N ILE A 126 -9.05 -16.51 -8.63
CA ILE A 126 -8.06 -15.64 -9.25
C ILE A 126 -8.54 -14.20 -9.17
N VAL A 127 -7.86 -13.41 -8.33
CA VAL A 127 -8.12 -11.98 -8.17
C VAL A 127 -6.83 -11.20 -8.31
N TRP A 128 -6.91 -10.10 -9.04
CA TRP A 128 -5.82 -9.15 -9.23
C TRP A 128 -6.13 -7.86 -8.48
N VAL A 129 -5.10 -7.29 -7.86
CA VAL A 129 -5.19 -6.06 -7.07
C VAL A 129 -4.13 -5.08 -7.56
N GLY A 130 -4.59 -3.94 -8.04
CA GLY A 130 -3.76 -2.78 -8.34
C GLY A 130 -3.61 -1.94 -7.09
N THR A 131 -2.37 -1.64 -6.71
CA THR A 131 -2.12 -0.83 -5.50
C THR A 131 -1.75 0.61 -5.85
N GLY A 132 -2.03 1.52 -4.92
CA GLY A 132 -1.97 2.97 -5.10
C GLY A 132 -3.20 3.49 -5.82
N GLU A 133 -3.99 4.29 -5.12
CA GLU A 133 -5.28 4.77 -5.63
C GLU A 133 -5.15 5.86 -6.71
N ALA A 134 -5.95 5.79 -7.79
CA ALA A 134 -5.88 6.79 -8.86
C ALA A 134 -6.84 7.98 -8.68
N ASN A 135 -7.51 8.09 -7.53
CA ASN A 135 -8.50 9.14 -7.28
C ASN A 135 -7.87 10.49 -6.87
N ILE A 136 -6.54 10.54 -6.69
CA ILE A 136 -5.69 11.72 -6.43
C ILE A 136 -6.40 12.72 -5.49
N PHE A 137 -6.76 12.24 -4.30
CA PHE A 137 -7.39 13.07 -3.28
C PHE A 137 -6.35 13.54 -2.26
N ARG A 138 -6.70 14.57 -1.46
CA ARG A 138 -5.86 15.31 -0.48
C ARG A 138 -4.69 14.53 0.15
N SER A 139 -4.92 13.27 0.50
CA SER A 139 -3.90 12.29 0.91
C SER A 139 -4.11 10.98 0.13
N SER A 140 -3.19 10.66 -0.77
CA SER A 140 -3.08 9.36 -1.43
C SER A 140 -1.70 8.77 -1.16
N ASN A 141 -1.64 7.45 -1.03
CA ASN A 141 -0.43 6.72 -0.70
C ASN A 141 0.04 5.93 -1.92
N SER A 142 1.35 5.94 -2.15
CA SER A 142 1.93 5.13 -3.22
C SER A 142 1.68 3.64 -2.97
N GLY A 143 1.26 2.98 -4.04
CA GLY A 143 1.20 1.54 -4.19
C GLY A 143 2.58 0.89 -4.34
N CYS A 144 2.55 -0.42 -4.44
CA CYS A 144 3.69 -1.31 -4.62
C CYS A 144 3.48 -2.25 -5.83
N GLY A 145 2.76 -1.79 -6.85
CA GLY A 145 2.52 -2.52 -8.09
C GLY A 145 1.23 -3.33 -8.09
N VAL A 146 1.26 -4.47 -8.78
CA VAL A 146 0.11 -5.35 -8.97
C VAL A 146 0.34 -6.67 -8.26
N PHE A 147 -0.67 -7.14 -7.54
CA PHE A 147 -0.66 -8.41 -6.83
C PHE A 147 -1.75 -9.34 -7.36
N LYS A 148 -1.47 -10.65 -7.33
CA LYS A 148 -2.39 -11.71 -7.75
C LYS A 148 -2.55 -12.73 -6.64
N THR A 149 -3.78 -13.14 -6.37
CA THR A 149 -4.10 -14.37 -5.65
C THR A 149 -4.63 -15.42 -6.62
N THR A 150 -4.46 -16.69 -6.29
CA THR A 150 -5.07 -17.84 -6.98
C THR A 150 -5.78 -18.78 -6.00
N ASP A 151 -5.95 -18.36 -4.75
CA ASP A 151 -6.51 -19.14 -3.64
C ASP A 151 -7.59 -18.36 -2.88
N GLY A 152 -8.25 -17.42 -3.56
CA GLY A 152 -9.35 -16.65 -3.00
C GLY A 152 -8.93 -15.65 -1.93
N GLY A 153 -7.68 -15.15 -1.99
CA GLY A 153 -7.15 -14.09 -1.14
C GLY A 153 -6.36 -14.56 0.08
N LYS A 154 -6.01 -15.86 0.16
CA LYS A 154 -5.22 -16.39 1.28
C LYS A 154 -3.75 -16.05 1.12
N THR A 155 -3.24 -16.11 -0.11
CA THR A 155 -1.88 -15.71 -0.46
C THR A 155 -1.86 -14.79 -1.68
N TRP A 156 -0.84 -13.93 -1.74
CA TRP A 156 -0.67 -12.94 -2.79
C TRP A 156 0.75 -12.99 -3.35
N LYS A 157 0.85 -12.92 -4.67
CA LYS A 157 2.10 -12.85 -5.42
C LYS A 157 2.22 -11.48 -6.08
N ASN A 158 3.38 -10.84 -5.93
CA ASN A 158 3.71 -9.63 -6.69
C ASN A 158 3.92 -10.00 -8.17
N MET A 159 3.24 -9.28 -9.06
CA MET A 159 3.25 -9.48 -10.51
C MET A 159 4.00 -8.37 -11.26
N GLY A 160 4.66 -7.46 -10.54
CA GLY A 160 5.47 -6.36 -11.09
C GLY A 160 4.78 -5.01 -11.02
N LEU A 161 5.30 -4.06 -11.80
CA LEU A 161 4.85 -2.65 -11.82
C LEU A 161 5.04 -1.91 -10.49
N GLU A 162 5.99 -2.35 -9.66
CA GLU A 162 6.18 -1.80 -8.32
C GLU A 162 6.45 -0.30 -8.36
N ASN A 163 7.24 0.13 -9.35
CA ASN A 163 7.62 1.52 -9.53
C ASN A 163 6.51 2.37 -10.17
N THR A 164 5.39 1.80 -10.60
CA THR A 164 4.30 2.63 -11.14
C THR A 164 3.65 3.48 -10.05
N MET A 165 3.69 3.05 -8.79
CA MET A 165 3.09 3.70 -7.61
C MET A 165 1.56 3.88 -7.64
N THR A 166 0.91 4.06 -8.78
CA THR A 166 -0.55 4.20 -8.85
C THR A 166 -1.12 3.36 -10.00
N ILE A 167 -2.01 2.44 -9.67
CA ILE A 167 -2.70 1.56 -10.62
C ILE A 167 -4.17 1.94 -10.64
N GLY A 168 -4.63 2.54 -11.74
CA GLY A 168 -5.99 3.08 -11.80
C GLY A 168 -7.06 2.11 -12.29
N ARG A 169 -6.67 1.01 -12.94
CA ARG A 169 -7.60 -0.03 -13.42
C ARG A 169 -6.88 -1.31 -13.82
N ILE A 170 -7.53 -2.44 -13.62
CA ILE A 170 -7.16 -3.76 -14.10
C ILE A 170 -8.38 -4.35 -14.84
N ARG A 171 -8.12 -4.99 -15.98
CA ARG A 171 -9.11 -5.78 -16.71
C ARG A 171 -8.50 -7.08 -17.18
N ILE A 172 -9.16 -8.19 -16.86
CA ILE A 172 -8.78 -9.53 -17.28
C ILE A 172 -9.50 -9.82 -18.59
N HIS A 173 -8.80 -10.39 -19.57
CA HIS A 173 -9.41 -10.75 -20.84
C HIS A 173 -10.48 -11.84 -20.63
N PRO A 174 -11.72 -11.67 -21.11
CA PRO A 174 -12.86 -12.50 -20.70
C PRO A 174 -12.73 -13.97 -21.12
N LYS A 175 -11.96 -14.26 -22.17
CA LYS A 175 -11.77 -15.63 -22.70
C LYS A 175 -10.37 -16.20 -22.47
N ASN A 176 -9.48 -15.43 -21.86
CA ASN A 176 -8.10 -15.86 -21.65
C ASN A 176 -7.53 -15.20 -20.39
N SER A 177 -7.58 -15.92 -19.29
CA SER A 177 -7.11 -15.52 -17.96
C SER A 177 -5.63 -15.13 -17.88
N ASP A 178 -4.82 -15.49 -18.88
CA ASP A 178 -3.39 -15.13 -18.94
C ASP A 178 -3.15 -13.72 -19.48
N ILE A 179 -4.17 -13.09 -20.07
CA ILE A 179 -4.08 -11.74 -20.62
C ILE A 179 -4.74 -10.76 -19.65
N VAL A 180 -3.93 -9.88 -19.07
CA VAL A 180 -4.37 -8.86 -18.12
C VAL A 180 -3.89 -7.50 -18.58
N TYR A 181 -4.80 -6.54 -18.63
CA TYR A 181 -4.54 -5.15 -18.99
C TYR A 181 -4.52 -4.29 -17.72
N VAL A 182 -3.53 -3.41 -17.61
CA VAL A 182 -3.33 -2.56 -16.43
C VAL A 182 -3.18 -1.11 -16.87
N ALA A 183 -4.00 -0.23 -16.30
CA ALA A 183 -3.84 1.22 -16.42
C ALA A 183 -2.85 1.72 -15.37
N ALA A 184 -1.59 1.82 -15.78
CA ALA A 184 -0.45 2.26 -14.97
C ALA A 184 -0.27 3.79 -15.07
N THR A 185 -0.86 4.56 -14.14
CA THR A 185 -0.90 6.02 -14.26
C THR A 185 0.41 6.71 -13.84
N GLY A 186 1.24 6.02 -13.05
CA GLY A 186 2.53 6.54 -12.62
C GLY A 186 2.47 7.29 -11.28
N HIS A 187 3.52 8.05 -11.00
CA HIS A 187 3.71 8.78 -9.76
C HIS A 187 2.78 9.99 -9.68
N GLU A 188 2.09 10.15 -8.54
CA GLU A 188 1.19 11.30 -8.32
C GLU A 188 1.94 12.60 -8.00
N TRP A 189 2.97 12.50 -7.14
CA TRP A 189 3.62 13.66 -6.52
C TRP A 189 5.06 13.87 -6.97
N THR A 190 5.57 12.98 -7.84
CA THR A 190 6.95 12.99 -8.31
C THR A 190 7.02 12.62 -9.79
N THR A 191 8.20 12.72 -10.38
CA THR A 191 8.44 12.29 -11.75
C THR A 191 8.48 10.77 -11.84
N ASN A 192 7.95 10.22 -12.94
CA ASN A 192 8.14 8.81 -13.31
C ASN A 192 9.61 8.48 -13.62
#